data_AF-A0A1Y1YB21-F1
#
_entry.id   AF-A0A1Y1YB21-F1
#
_cell.length_a   1.000
_cell.length_b   1.000
_cell.length_c   1.000
_cell.angle_alpha   90.00
_cell.angle_beta   90.00
_cell.angle_gamma   90.00
#
_symmetry.space_group_name_H-M   'P 1'
#
loop_
_entity.id
_entity.type
_entity.pdbx_description
1 polymer ?
#
loop_
_entity_poly.entity_id
_entity_poly.type
_entity_poly.pdbx_seq_one_letter_code
_entity_poly.pdbx_strand_id
1 'polypeptide(L)'
;MLDSPNLDHQTYQVDGKTYRVTGAVYNLAMNHHDGALIIVREYSPKNQAAVRNPPVPDDQLPRLRAASDIIWIEWAARAGSADAAKNLKTVTIYRVSNEMTTAAIRRALDSRNTQLSAFPGEQFDATSDEGKALIGSPNGVGVGYLLLQHKPQLGNLKISKIDVFSTIHDGYAWEAVLIFHIEAT
;
A
#
# COMPACT_ATOMS: atom_id res chain seq x y z
N MET A 1 1.25 -28.83 13.69
CA MET A 1 0.46 -27.89 12.86
C MET A 1 -0.70 -27.47 13.74
N LEU A 2 -0.72 -26.23 14.24
CA LEU A 2 -1.83 -25.75 15.05
C LEU A 2 -2.99 -25.47 14.10
N ASP A 3 -4.12 -26.17 14.27
CA ASP A 3 -5.37 -25.88 13.57
C ASP A 3 -5.72 -24.41 13.84
N SER A 4 -5.44 -23.56 12.86
CA SER A 4 -5.86 -22.16 12.93
C SER A 4 -7.38 -22.16 12.83
N PRO A 5 -8.11 -21.62 13.81
CA PRO A 5 -9.56 -21.64 13.80
C PRO A 5 -10.09 -21.00 12.52
N ASN A 6 -11.15 -21.58 11.96
CA ASN A 6 -11.78 -21.07 10.74
C ASN A 6 -12.20 -19.60 10.95
N LEU A 7 -11.62 -18.71 10.14
CA LEU A 7 -11.88 -17.26 10.18
C LEU A 7 -13.36 -16.91 9.97
N ASP A 8 -14.13 -17.76 9.27
CA ASP A 8 -15.53 -17.50 8.95
C ASP A 8 -16.42 -17.35 10.20
N HIS A 9 -16.05 -17.99 11.29
CA HIS A 9 -16.81 -17.98 12.55
C HIS A 9 -16.07 -17.34 13.72
N GLN A 10 -14.86 -16.84 13.48
CA GLN A 10 -14.08 -16.20 14.54
C GLN A 10 -14.66 -14.82 14.89
N THR A 11 -14.75 -14.55 16.19
CA THR A 11 -15.25 -13.27 16.73
C THR A 11 -14.29 -12.67 17.75
N TYR A 12 -14.44 -11.38 18.03
CA TYR A 12 -13.72 -10.65 19.07
C TYR A 12 -14.64 -9.58 19.67
N GLN A 13 -14.32 -9.10 20.88
CA GLN A 13 -15.10 -8.09 21.57
C GLN A 13 -14.31 -6.78 21.72
N VAL A 14 -15.00 -5.66 21.47
CA VAL A 14 -14.49 -4.30 21.71
C VAL A 14 -15.64 -3.48 22.28
N ASP A 15 -15.43 -2.82 23.41
CA ASP A 15 -16.41 -1.95 24.08
C ASP A 15 -17.79 -2.61 24.28
N GLY A 16 -17.80 -3.90 24.65
CA GLY A 16 -19.03 -4.67 24.88
C GLY A 16 -19.80 -5.07 23.61
N LYS A 17 -19.29 -4.75 22.41
CA LYS A 17 -19.83 -5.23 21.12
C LYS A 17 -18.98 -6.37 20.58
N THR A 18 -19.66 -7.43 20.14
CA THR A 18 -19.05 -8.56 19.42
C THR A 18 -18.95 -8.23 17.94
N TYR A 19 -17.77 -8.48 17.36
CA TYR A 19 -17.46 -8.31 15.95
C TYR A 19 -16.98 -9.62 15.35
N ARG A 20 -17.24 -9.84 14.05
CA ARG A 20 -16.59 -10.91 13.29
C ARG A 20 -15.24 -10.48 12.75
N VAL A 21 -14.30 -11.43 12.76
CA VAL A 21 -13.00 -11.24 12.11
C VAL A 21 -13.22 -11.15 10.60
N THR A 22 -12.67 -10.10 10.00
CA THR A 22 -12.76 -9.88 8.55
C THR A 22 -11.71 -10.68 7.80
N GLY A 23 -10.57 -10.99 8.42
CA GLY A 23 -9.39 -11.57 7.79
C GLY A 23 -8.56 -10.57 6.98
N ALA A 24 -8.73 -9.27 7.23
CA ALA A 24 -7.85 -8.23 6.72
C ALA A 24 -6.38 -8.58 6.99
N VAL A 25 -5.50 -8.27 6.05
CA VAL A 25 -4.07 -8.55 6.22
C VAL A 25 -3.22 -7.44 5.61
N TYR A 26 -2.23 -7.00 6.38
CA TYR A 26 -1.24 -6.00 6.00
C TYR A 26 0.14 -6.58 6.28
N ASN A 27 0.87 -6.94 5.22
CA ASN A 27 2.26 -7.39 5.33
C ASN A 27 3.17 -6.26 4.88
N LEU A 28 3.94 -5.74 5.83
CA LEU A 28 4.80 -4.58 5.64
C LEU A 28 6.26 -4.97 5.94
N ALA A 29 7.19 -4.53 5.10
CA ALA A 29 8.62 -4.57 5.39
C ALA A 29 9.14 -3.13 5.45
N MET A 30 9.95 -2.80 6.45
CA MET A 30 10.20 -1.42 6.83
C MET A 30 11.64 -1.25 7.29
N ASN A 31 12.31 -0.21 6.80
CA ASN A 31 13.59 0.27 7.28
C ASN A 31 13.43 1.77 7.57
N HIS A 32 13.18 2.10 8.83
CA HIS A 32 12.97 3.48 9.26
C HIS A 32 14.24 4.35 9.15
N HIS A 33 15.43 3.74 9.30
CA HIS A 33 16.71 4.44 9.25
C HIS A 33 16.98 4.99 7.85
N ASP A 34 16.75 4.15 6.83
CA ASP A 34 16.95 4.56 5.43
C ASP A 34 15.68 5.13 4.79
N GLY A 35 14.56 5.09 5.50
CA GLY A 35 13.31 5.71 5.10
C GLY A 35 12.49 4.90 4.09
N ALA A 36 12.63 3.58 4.10
CA ALA A 36 11.97 2.68 3.16
C ALA A 36 10.78 1.94 3.80
N LEU A 37 9.62 2.04 3.17
CA LEU A 37 8.41 1.29 3.49
C LEU A 37 8.01 0.44 2.28
N ILE A 38 7.84 -0.86 2.47
CA ILE A 38 7.42 -1.80 1.43
C ILE A 38 6.11 -2.44 1.85
N ILE A 39 5.08 -2.25 1.04
CA ILE A 39 3.77 -2.89 1.17
C ILE A 39 3.79 -4.15 0.32
N VAL A 40 3.84 -5.32 0.98
CA VAL A 40 3.94 -6.64 0.33
C VAL A 40 2.56 -7.23 0.06
N ARG A 41 1.62 -7.05 1.00
CA ARG A 41 0.21 -7.39 0.83
C ARG A 41 -0.63 -6.40 1.60
N GLU A 42 -1.72 -5.98 0.99
CA GLU A 42 -2.70 -5.08 1.58
C GLU A 42 -4.09 -5.55 1.16
N TYR A 43 -4.79 -6.20 2.08
CA TYR A 43 -6.20 -6.54 1.89
C TYR A 43 -7.00 -5.93 3.03
N SER A 44 -7.80 -4.92 2.69
CA SER A 44 -8.58 -4.16 3.66
C SER A 44 -9.66 -5.00 4.34
N PRO A 45 -10.17 -4.58 5.52
CA PRO A 45 -11.30 -5.22 6.16
C PRO A 45 -12.51 -5.36 5.25
N LYS A 46 -12.82 -4.35 4.43
CA LYS A 46 -13.95 -4.40 3.49
C LYS A 46 -13.73 -5.44 2.39
N ASN A 47 -12.53 -5.51 1.83
CA ASN A 47 -12.20 -6.49 0.80
C ASN A 47 -12.32 -7.93 1.34
N GLN A 48 -11.74 -8.18 2.52
CA GLN A 48 -11.71 -9.53 3.09
C GLN A 48 -13.06 -9.96 3.70
N ALA A 49 -13.83 -9.02 4.23
CA ALA A 49 -15.20 -9.24 4.69
C ALA A 49 -16.11 -9.85 3.61
N ALA A 50 -15.98 -9.39 2.37
CA ALA A 50 -16.83 -9.82 1.25
C ALA A 50 -16.62 -11.28 0.84
N VAL A 51 -15.43 -11.84 1.10
CA VAL A 51 -15.05 -13.21 0.70
C VAL A 51 -15.12 -14.20 1.87
N ARG A 52 -15.68 -13.80 3.02
CA ARG A 52 -16.00 -14.73 4.11
C ARG A 52 -17.33 -15.43 3.87
N ASN A 53 -17.57 -16.54 4.58
CA ASN A 53 -18.82 -17.30 4.48
C ASN A 53 -19.54 -17.49 5.83
N PRO A 54 -20.64 -16.76 6.12
CA PRO A 54 -21.24 -15.71 5.27
C PRO A 54 -20.34 -14.46 5.21
N PRO A 55 -20.57 -13.50 4.29
CA PRO A 55 -19.86 -12.23 4.30
C PRO A 55 -19.99 -11.50 5.65
N VAL A 56 -18.96 -10.77 6.07
CA VAL A 56 -19.04 -9.91 7.26
C VAL A 56 -19.82 -8.64 6.88
N PRO A 57 -20.90 -8.27 7.60
CA PRO A 57 -21.66 -7.07 7.25
C PRO A 57 -20.90 -5.78 7.60
N ASP A 58 -21.24 -4.68 6.90
CA ASP A 58 -20.53 -3.41 6.99
C ASP A 58 -20.53 -2.80 8.40
N ASP A 59 -21.57 -3.04 9.19
CA ASP A 59 -21.70 -2.59 10.59
C ASP A 59 -20.84 -3.41 11.58
N GLN A 60 -20.23 -4.49 11.11
CA GLN A 60 -19.26 -5.32 11.83
C GLN A 60 -17.81 -5.10 11.37
N LEU A 61 -17.56 -4.17 10.45
CA LEU A 61 -16.18 -3.79 10.13
C LEU A 61 -15.53 -3.05 11.31
N PRO A 62 -14.23 -3.29 11.58
CA PRO A 62 -13.52 -2.56 12.63
C PRO A 62 -13.52 -1.06 12.33
N ARG A 63 -13.49 -0.24 13.39
CA ARG A 63 -13.37 1.22 13.27
C ARG A 63 -12.05 1.61 12.58
N LEU A 64 -10.96 0.98 12.99
CA LEU A 64 -9.66 1.09 12.32
C LEU A 64 -9.68 0.20 11.07
N ARG A 65 -9.91 0.81 9.91
CA ARG A 65 -10.07 0.10 8.63
C ARG A 65 -9.43 0.78 7.43
N ALA A 66 -8.99 2.03 7.56
CA ALA A 66 -8.26 2.72 6.52
C ALA A 66 -6.82 2.18 6.47
N ALA A 67 -6.35 1.84 5.27
CA ALA A 67 -5.01 1.32 5.08
C ALA A 67 -3.94 2.35 5.50
N SER A 68 -4.15 3.62 5.15
CA SER A 68 -3.30 4.75 5.55
C SER A 68 -3.07 4.81 7.06
N ASP A 69 -4.11 4.66 7.87
CA ASP A 69 -4.01 4.66 9.33
C ASP A 69 -3.25 3.45 9.85
N ILE A 70 -3.54 2.26 9.33
CA ILE A 70 -2.87 1.01 9.77
C ILE A 70 -1.37 1.07 9.43
N ILE A 71 -1.05 1.48 8.20
CA ILE A 71 0.33 1.63 7.74
C ILE A 71 1.07 2.71 8.55
N TRP A 72 0.43 3.83 8.83
CA TRP A 72 0.99 4.88 9.68
C TRP A 72 1.28 4.38 11.09
N ILE A 73 0.35 3.68 11.73
CA ILE A 73 0.53 3.14 13.09
C ILE A 73 1.76 2.23 13.12
N GLU A 74 1.91 1.32 12.15
CA GLU A 74 3.06 0.42 12.07
C GLU A 74 4.38 1.16 11.80
N TRP A 75 4.34 2.26 11.03
CA TRP A 75 5.49 3.09 10.72
C TRP A 75 5.96 3.90 11.92
N ALA A 76 5.03 4.62 12.55
CA ALA A 76 5.29 5.40 13.74
C ALA A 76 5.80 4.53 14.90
N ALA A 77 5.22 3.33 15.09
CA ALA A 77 5.66 2.39 16.12
C ALA A 77 7.12 1.94 15.94
N ARG A 78 7.59 1.78 14.68
CA ARG A 78 8.97 1.36 14.37
C ARG A 78 9.98 2.49 14.32
N ALA A 79 9.55 3.71 14.02
CA ALA A 79 10.42 4.87 13.97
C ALA A 79 10.98 5.27 15.36
N GLY A 80 10.27 4.94 16.44
CA GLY A 80 10.73 5.17 17.82
C GLY A 80 10.66 6.62 18.31
N SER A 81 10.50 7.60 17.42
CA SER A 81 10.22 9.00 17.78
C SER A 81 9.44 9.72 16.67
N ALA A 82 8.81 10.84 17.02
CA ALA A 82 8.07 11.67 16.06
C ALA A 82 8.99 12.27 14.97
N ASP A 83 10.24 12.60 15.30
CA ASP A 83 11.19 13.12 14.32
C ASP A 83 11.71 12.03 13.39
N ALA A 84 11.99 10.83 13.92
CA ALA A 84 12.36 9.69 13.10
C ALA A 84 11.23 9.27 12.15
N ALA A 85 9.96 9.44 12.55
CA ALA A 85 8.81 9.10 11.71
C ALA A 85 8.70 9.99 10.45
N LYS A 86 9.30 11.19 10.45
CA LYS A 86 9.36 12.08 9.28
C LYS A 86 10.32 11.60 8.19
N ASN A 87 11.20 10.65 8.51
CA ASN A 87 12.18 10.08 7.59
C ASN A 87 11.54 9.06 6.62
N LEU A 88 10.39 9.37 6.02
CA LEU A 88 9.76 8.53 5.01
C LEU A 88 10.21 9.01 3.62
N LYS A 89 11.03 8.21 2.94
CA LYS A 89 11.65 8.55 1.65
C LYS A 89 11.11 7.73 0.50
N THR A 90 10.71 6.48 0.74
CA THR A 90 10.12 5.62 -0.29
C THR A 90 8.95 4.82 0.26
N VAL A 91 7.90 4.71 -0.56
CA VAL A 91 6.83 3.74 -0.37
C VAL A 91 6.80 2.83 -1.59
N THR A 92 7.10 1.56 -1.39
CA THR A 92 7.13 0.53 -2.43
C THR A 92 5.86 -0.30 -2.37
N ILE A 93 5.16 -0.43 -3.49
CA ILE A 93 4.08 -1.39 -3.66
C ILE A 93 4.66 -2.59 -4.37
N TYR A 94 4.86 -3.68 -3.63
CA TYR A 94 5.39 -4.91 -4.16
C TYR A 94 4.27 -5.76 -4.75
N ARG A 95 4.43 -6.19 -6.00
CA ARG A 95 3.47 -7.03 -6.74
C ARG A 95 2.09 -6.39 -6.89
N VAL A 96 2.01 -5.36 -7.72
CA VAL A 96 0.73 -4.73 -8.09
C VAL A 96 -0.15 -5.74 -8.82
N SER A 97 -1.34 -5.99 -8.27
CA SER A 97 -2.29 -6.98 -8.81
C SER A 97 -3.69 -6.42 -9.10
N ASN A 98 -4.00 -5.18 -8.69
CA ASN A 98 -5.31 -4.59 -9.00
C ASN A 98 -5.34 -4.02 -10.41
N GLU A 99 -6.42 -4.31 -11.13
CA GLU A 99 -6.57 -4.05 -12.57
C GLU A 99 -6.42 -2.56 -12.92
N MET A 100 -6.96 -1.66 -12.09
CA MET A 100 -6.89 -0.22 -12.35
C MET A 100 -5.47 0.32 -12.28
N THR A 101 -4.67 -0.11 -11.30
CA THR A 101 -3.25 0.30 -11.21
C THR A 101 -2.44 -0.32 -12.33
N THR A 102 -2.67 -1.59 -12.66
CA THR A 102 -2.02 -2.27 -13.80
C THR A 102 -2.33 -1.57 -15.13
N ALA A 103 -3.57 -1.13 -15.33
CA ALA A 103 -3.97 -0.36 -16.52
C ALA A 103 -3.28 1.02 -16.57
N ALA A 104 -3.16 1.71 -15.44
CA ALA A 104 -2.43 2.97 -15.36
C ALA A 104 -0.94 2.80 -15.69
N ILE A 105 -0.31 1.75 -15.16
CA ILE A 105 1.07 1.36 -15.47
C ILE A 105 1.24 1.13 -16.97
N ARG A 106 0.38 0.30 -17.57
CA ARG A 106 0.43 0.00 -19.00
C ARG A 106 0.32 1.27 -19.84
N ARG A 107 -0.65 2.13 -19.52
CA ARG A 107 -0.85 3.40 -20.23
C ARG A 107 0.37 4.34 -20.11
N ALA A 108 0.99 4.41 -18.94
CA ALA A 108 2.20 5.20 -18.71
C ALA A 108 3.38 4.68 -19.57
N LEU A 109 3.57 3.36 -19.65
CA LEU A 109 4.62 2.75 -20.46
C LEU A 109 4.34 2.92 -21.98
N ASP A 110 3.11 2.68 -22.42
CA ASP A 110 2.70 2.82 -23.82
C ASP A 110 2.92 4.25 -24.32
N SER A 111 2.67 5.27 -23.49
CA SER A 111 2.89 6.69 -23.85
C SER A 111 4.35 7.02 -24.19
N ARG A 112 5.30 6.23 -23.66
CA ARG A 112 6.73 6.36 -23.91
C ARG A 112 7.26 5.34 -24.92
N ASN A 113 6.39 4.54 -25.52
CA ASN A 113 6.76 3.42 -26.39
C ASN A 113 7.76 2.45 -25.73
N THR A 114 7.62 2.24 -24.43
CA THR A 114 8.45 1.32 -23.65
C THR A 114 7.60 0.18 -23.07
N GLN A 115 8.24 -0.81 -22.48
CA GLN A 115 7.59 -1.98 -21.90
C GLN A 115 8.06 -2.19 -20.46
N LEU A 116 7.25 -2.92 -19.70
CA LEU A 116 7.63 -3.28 -18.34
C LEU A 116 8.89 -4.14 -18.39
N SER A 117 9.94 -3.69 -17.73
CA SER A 117 11.25 -4.34 -17.72
C SER A 117 11.76 -4.50 -16.29
N ALA A 118 12.80 -5.33 -16.14
CA ALA A 118 13.47 -5.52 -14.86
C ALA A 118 14.00 -4.20 -14.29
N PHE A 119 14.25 -4.19 -12.97
CA PHE A 119 14.90 -3.07 -12.30
C PHE A 119 16.18 -2.64 -13.08
N PRO A 120 16.38 -1.33 -13.35
CA PRO A 120 15.67 -0.18 -12.77
C PRO A 120 14.33 0.19 -13.43
N GLY A 121 13.96 -0.42 -14.56
CA GLY A 121 12.73 -0.12 -15.27
C GLY A 121 12.64 1.33 -15.74
N GLU A 122 11.46 1.93 -15.58
CA GLU A 122 11.13 3.28 -16.02
C GLU A 122 10.85 4.21 -14.84
N GLN A 123 11.25 5.47 -14.95
CA GLN A 123 10.99 6.50 -13.94
C GLN A 123 10.10 7.62 -14.49
N PHE A 124 9.04 7.95 -13.76
CA PHE A 124 8.08 9.00 -14.11
C PHE A 124 8.13 10.12 -13.09
N ASP A 125 8.28 11.36 -13.56
CA ASP A 125 8.19 12.55 -12.71
C ASP A 125 6.74 12.72 -12.22
N ALA A 126 6.52 13.03 -10.95
CA ALA A 126 5.18 13.17 -10.38
C ALA A 126 4.32 14.26 -11.06
N THR A 127 4.94 15.23 -11.73
CA THR A 127 4.28 16.32 -12.45
C THR A 127 3.96 15.99 -13.91
N SER A 128 4.53 14.92 -14.46
CA SER A 128 4.17 14.40 -15.80
C SER A 128 2.74 13.83 -15.81
N ASP A 129 2.14 13.72 -16.99
CA ASP A 129 0.79 13.16 -17.12
C ASP A 129 0.76 11.68 -16.74
N GLU A 130 1.83 10.93 -17.05
CA GLU A 130 2.02 9.55 -16.63
C GLU A 130 2.18 9.45 -15.11
N GLY A 131 3.00 10.32 -14.51
CA GLY A 131 3.18 10.37 -13.05
C GLY A 131 1.89 10.68 -12.32
N LYS A 132 1.10 11.65 -12.79
CA LYS A 132 -0.23 11.96 -12.26
C LYS A 132 -1.18 10.77 -12.39
N ALA A 133 -1.15 10.05 -13.51
CA ALA A 133 -1.97 8.84 -13.70
C ALA A 133 -1.60 7.73 -12.70
N LEU A 134 -0.29 7.53 -12.46
CA LEU A 134 0.20 6.57 -11.47
C LEU A 134 -0.17 6.98 -10.04
N ILE A 135 -0.07 8.27 -9.70
CA ILE A 135 -0.51 8.82 -8.40
C ILE A 135 -2.04 8.69 -8.23
N GLY A 136 -2.80 8.89 -9.31
CA GLY A 136 -4.25 8.76 -9.31
C GLY A 136 -4.78 7.31 -9.32
N SER A 137 -3.91 6.32 -9.49
CA SER A 137 -4.27 4.90 -9.40
C SER A 137 -4.66 4.52 -7.96
N PRO A 138 -5.43 3.43 -7.73
CA PRO A 138 -5.75 2.99 -6.37
C PRO A 138 -4.55 2.87 -5.42
N ASN A 139 -3.41 2.34 -5.91
CA ASN A 139 -2.20 2.26 -5.08
C ASN A 139 -1.58 3.63 -4.81
N GLY A 140 -1.49 4.50 -5.82
CA GLY A 140 -0.98 5.86 -5.65
C GLY A 140 -1.85 6.70 -4.71
N VAL A 141 -3.17 6.55 -4.81
CA VAL A 141 -4.16 7.18 -3.91
C VAL A 141 -3.97 6.71 -2.48
N GLY A 142 -3.66 5.43 -2.26
CA GLY A 142 -3.31 4.90 -0.93
C GLY A 142 -2.10 5.62 -0.32
N VAL A 143 -1.04 5.81 -1.09
CA VAL A 143 0.15 6.58 -0.67
C VAL A 143 -0.22 8.05 -0.42
N GLY A 144 -1.02 8.65 -1.29
CA GLY A 144 -1.53 10.01 -1.12
C GLY A 144 -2.30 10.20 0.19
N TYR A 145 -3.19 9.26 0.53
CA TYR A 145 -3.93 9.29 1.80
C TYR A 145 -3.00 9.16 3.01
N LEU A 146 -1.98 8.29 2.95
CA LEU A 146 -0.96 8.18 4.01
C LEU A 146 -0.29 9.54 4.28
N LEU A 147 0.19 10.20 3.23
CA LEU A 147 0.87 11.50 3.38
C LEU A 147 -0.08 12.61 3.83
N LEU A 148 -1.30 12.65 3.27
CA LEU A 148 -2.27 13.72 3.55
C LEU A 148 -2.88 13.62 4.95
N GLN A 149 -3.32 12.42 5.36
CA GLN A 149 -4.02 12.23 6.64
C GLN A 149 -3.05 12.32 7.83
N HIS A 150 -1.79 11.97 7.62
CA HIS A 150 -0.74 12.02 8.65
C HIS A 150 0.24 13.17 8.46
N LYS A 151 -0.14 14.19 7.68
CA LYS A 151 0.64 15.43 7.47
C LYS A 151 1.07 16.12 8.78
N PRO A 152 0.25 16.20 9.85
CA PRO A 152 0.69 16.78 11.12
C PRO A 152 1.91 16.08 11.74
N GLN A 153 2.10 14.79 11.47
CA GLN A 153 3.16 13.97 12.02
C GLN A 153 4.34 13.82 11.05
N LEU A 154 4.05 13.61 9.76
CA LEU A 154 5.03 13.43 8.70
C LEU A 154 5.66 14.75 8.22
N GLY A 155 5.00 15.87 8.46
CA GLY A 155 5.35 17.15 7.84
C GLY A 155 4.83 17.27 6.41
N ASN A 156 5.32 18.27 5.69
CA ASN A 156 4.84 18.58 4.34
C ASN A 156 5.58 17.75 3.28
N LEU A 157 5.26 16.45 3.22
CA LEU A 157 5.82 15.52 2.25
C LEU A 157 4.99 15.46 0.96
N LYS A 158 5.66 15.21 -0.17
CA LYS A 158 5.05 15.00 -1.48
C LYS A 158 5.71 13.83 -2.22
N ILE A 159 4.99 13.23 -3.15
CA ILE A 159 5.56 12.28 -4.12
C ILE A 159 6.30 13.09 -5.17
N SER A 160 7.59 12.81 -5.40
CA SER A 160 8.40 13.52 -6.42
C SER A 160 8.54 12.74 -7.71
N LYS A 161 8.65 11.42 -7.63
CA LYS A 161 8.77 10.54 -8.79
C LYS A 161 8.34 9.11 -8.46
N ILE A 162 8.08 8.34 -9.51
CA ILE A 162 7.60 6.96 -9.43
C ILE A 162 8.49 6.09 -10.32
N ASP A 163 9.14 5.09 -9.73
CA ASP A 163 9.79 4.03 -10.51
C ASP A 163 8.82 2.87 -10.74
N VAL A 164 8.86 2.30 -11.94
CA VAL A 164 8.03 1.19 -12.40
C VAL A 164 8.91 0.12 -13.03
N PHE A 165 8.91 -1.08 -12.46
CA PHE A 165 9.68 -2.21 -12.98
C PHE A 165 8.98 -3.54 -12.66
N SER A 166 9.38 -4.63 -13.32
CA SER A 166 8.87 -5.97 -13.03
C SER A 166 9.73 -6.70 -12.01
N THR A 167 9.09 -7.52 -11.18
CA THR A 167 9.78 -8.68 -10.58
C THR A 167 10.18 -9.65 -11.70
N ILE A 168 11.41 -10.18 -11.63
CA ILE A 168 11.84 -11.27 -12.50
C ILE A 168 11.58 -12.59 -11.75
N HIS A 169 10.85 -13.50 -12.38
CA HIS A 169 10.76 -14.89 -11.94
C HIS A 169 11.03 -15.79 -13.14
N ASP A 170 12.04 -16.66 -13.01
CA ASP A 170 12.51 -17.60 -14.05
C ASP A 170 12.78 -16.94 -15.42
N GLY A 171 13.32 -15.72 -15.40
CA GLY A 171 13.65 -14.97 -16.61
C GLY A 171 12.48 -14.22 -17.25
N TYR A 172 11.29 -14.27 -16.67
CA TYR A 172 10.11 -13.55 -17.15
C TYR A 172 9.73 -12.40 -16.21
N ALA A 173 9.19 -11.33 -16.78
CA ALA A 173 8.55 -10.24 -16.04
C ALA A 173 7.14 -10.67 -15.62
N TRP A 174 6.83 -10.64 -14.33
CA TRP A 174 5.53 -11.10 -13.81
C TRP A 174 4.65 -9.95 -13.35
N GLU A 175 5.02 -9.33 -12.23
CA GLU A 175 4.21 -8.33 -11.57
C GLU A 175 4.99 -7.03 -11.47
N ALA A 176 4.30 -5.93 -11.73
CA ALA A 176 4.88 -4.61 -11.58
C ALA A 176 5.11 -4.29 -10.10
N VAL A 177 6.18 -3.56 -9.85
CA VAL A 177 6.54 -2.91 -8.60
C VAL A 177 6.50 -1.42 -8.84
N LEU A 178 5.90 -0.68 -7.92
CA LEU A 178 5.95 0.78 -7.89
C LEU A 178 6.81 1.22 -6.72
N ILE A 179 7.73 2.16 -6.95
CA ILE A 179 8.41 2.89 -5.87
C ILE A 179 8.00 4.35 -5.97
N PHE A 180 7.22 4.81 -4.99
CA PHE A 180 6.91 6.22 -4.82
C PHE A 180 8.03 6.87 -4.01
N HIS A 181 8.75 7.80 -4.61
CA HIS A 181 9.79 8.59 -3.94
C HIS A 181 9.15 9.81 -3.29
N ILE A 182 9.55 10.07 -2.05
CA ILE A 182 8.94 11.06 -1.17
C ILE A 182 9.99 12.06 -0.72
N GLU A 183 9.66 13.34 -0.82
CA GLU A 183 10.52 14.43 -0.39
C GLU A 183 9.71 15.51 0.33
N ALA A 184 10.39 16.33 1.13
CA ALA A 184 9.81 17.52 1.71
C ALA A 184 9.49 18.56 0.61
N THR A 185 8.43 19.32 0.82
CA THR A 185 8.03 20.43 -0.06
C THR A 185 8.64 21.74 0.41
#